data_AF-A0A1Y3BDI6-F1
#
_entry.id   AF-A0A1Y3BDI6-F1
#
_cell.length_a   1.000
_cell.length_b   1.000
_cell.length_c   1.000
_cell.angle_alpha   90.00
_cell.angle_beta   90.00
_cell.angle_gamma   90.00
#
_symmetry.space_group_name_H-M   'P 1'
#
loop_
_entity.id
_entity.type
_entity.pdbx_description
1 polymer ?
#
loop_
_entity_poly.entity_id
_entity_poly.type
_entity_poly.pdbx_seq_one_letter_code
_entity_poly.pdbx_strand_id
1 'polypeptide(L)'
;MVPTIHNSLKPLQEMDYFRMLERLLKLSIPNHIIWLIWFYTYFHSFLNLIGEILCFGDRQFYKDWWNAESLQYFWKNWNIPVHHWCVRHLYVPLLKRGYSKMTVTAIVFLMSAIFHEYLVSVPLRMFRFWAFTGMVSQIPFLFVIHSGFVQGHYANMFVWFSLIIGQPLCILACYHDYYVVNHALN
;
A
#
# COMPACT_ATOMS: atom_id res chain seq x y z
N MET A 1 9.48 -16.81 -4.59
CA MET A 1 9.88 -15.67 -3.74
C MET A 1 11.01 -16.05 -2.78
N VAL A 2 10.84 -17.08 -1.94
CA VAL A 2 11.84 -17.53 -0.95
C VAL A 2 13.25 -17.79 -1.53
N PRO A 3 13.44 -18.47 -2.67
CA PRO A 3 14.79 -18.71 -3.21
C PRO A 3 15.51 -17.40 -3.59
N THR A 4 14.77 -16.42 -4.08
CA THR A 4 15.31 -15.10 -4.46
C THR A 4 15.75 -14.29 -3.24
N ILE A 5 15.03 -14.43 -2.12
CA ILE A 5 15.36 -13.78 -0.84
C ILE A 5 16.60 -14.43 -0.22
N HIS A 6 16.67 -15.76 -0.20
CA HIS A 6 17.81 -16.50 0.37
C HIS A 6 19.14 -16.14 -0.31
N ASN A 7 19.12 -15.87 -1.61
CA ASN A 7 20.30 -15.42 -2.37
C ASN A 7 20.81 -14.01 -1.99
N SER A 8 20.09 -13.24 -1.16
CA SER A 8 20.47 -11.85 -0.86
C SER A 8 21.58 -11.72 0.19
N LEU A 9 21.77 -12.70 1.09
CA LEU A 9 22.79 -12.80 2.17
C LEU A 9 23.02 -11.56 3.06
N LYS A 10 22.41 -10.41 2.78
CA LYS A 10 22.50 -9.15 3.54
C LYS A 10 21.13 -8.46 3.62
N PRO A 11 20.80 -7.81 4.75
CA PRO A 11 19.62 -6.94 4.88
C PRO A 11 19.69 -5.76 3.91
N LEU A 12 18.54 -5.29 3.40
CA LEU A 12 18.47 -4.22 2.41
C LEU A 12 19.05 -2.90 2.92
N GLN A 13 18.93 -2.62 4.23
CA GLN A 13 19.50 -1.42 4.84
C GLN A 13 21.04 -1.37 4.78
N GLU A 14 21.69 -2.52 4.65
CA GLU A 14 23.16 -2.62 4.58
C GLU A 14 23.67 -2.75 3.13
N MET A 15 22.76 -2.76 2.15
CA MET A 15 23.10 -2.89 0.73
C MET A 15 23.29 -1.54 0.06
N ASP A 16 24.16 -1.49 -0.95
CA ASP A 16 24.26 -0.34 -1.84
C ASP A 16 22.91 -0.08 -2.54
N TYR A 17 22.55 1.19 -2.73
CA TYR A 17 21.26 1.58 -3.34
C TYR A 17 20.96 0.87 -4.67
N PHE A 18 21.97 0.70 -5.54
CA PHE A 18 21.79 0.00 -6.82
C PHE A 18 21.47 -1.49 -6.64
N ARG A 19 22.13 -2.16 -5.68
CA ARG A 19 21.89 -3.57 -5.38
C ARG A 19 20.53 -3.77 -4.72
N MET A 20 20.15 -2.86 -3.82
CA MET A 20 18.82 -2.83 -3.22
C MET A 20 17.74 -2.71 -4.31
N LEU A 21 17.90 -1.76 -5.24
CA LEU A 21 16.97 -1.57 -6.34
C LEU A 21 16.87 -2.81 -7.24
N GLU A 22 18.00 -3.39 -7.65
CA GLU A 22 18.02 -4.61 -8.48
C GLU A 22 17.26 -5.77 -7.80
N ARG A 23 17.46 -5.97 -6.50
CA ARG A 23 16.80 -7.02 -5.73
C ARG A 23 15.30 -6.77 -5.58
N LEU A 24 14.91 -5.54 -5.26
CA LEU A 24 13.51 -5.15 -5.14
C LEU A 24 12.77 -5.31 -6.48
N LEU A 25 13.39 -4.93 -7.61
CA LEU A 25 12.82 -5.13 -8.93
C LEU A 25 12.60 -6.61 -9.26
N LYS A 26 13.56 -7.49 -8.93
CA LYS A 26 13.40 -8.96 -9.11
C LYS A 26 12.25 -9.54 -8.29
N LEU A 27 11.94 -8.96 -7.14
CA LEU A 27 10.86 -9.42 -6.26
C LEU A 27 9.50 -8.74 -6.53
N SER A 28 9.50 -7.63 -7.27
CA SER A 28 8.31 -6.79 -7.49
C SER A 28 7.14 -7.54 -8.13
N ILE A 29 7.38 -8.34 -9.18
CA ILE A 29 6.32 -9.06 -9.89
C ILE A 29 5.70 -10.18 -9.04
N PRO A 30 6.48 -11.10 -8.44
CA PRO A 30 5.90 -12.09 -7.51
C PRO A 30 5.16 -11.45 -6.34
N ASN A 31 5.68 -10.34 -5.81
CA ASN A 31 5.02 -9.60 -4.73
C ASN A 31 3.67 -9.05 -5.16
N HIS A 32 3.61 -8.40 -6.33
CA HIS A 32 2.38 -7.84 -6.85
C HIS A 32 1.31 -8.91 -7.06
N ILE A 33 1.68 -10.08 -7.61
CA ILE A 33 0.75 -11.21 -7.79
C ILE A 33 0.17 -11.67 -6.44
N ILE A 34 1.00 -11.79 -5.40
CA ILE A 34 0.53 -12.17 -4.06
C ILE A 34 -0.47 -11.13 -3.52
N TRP A 35 -0.20 -9.84 -3.71
CA TRP A 35 -1.12 -8.77 -3.30
C TRP A 35 -2.46 -8.82 -4.05
N LEU A 36 -2.47 -9.13 -5.34
CA LEU A 36 -3.70 -9.31 -6.11
C LEU A 36 -4.52 -10.52 -5.63
N ILE A 37 -3.85 -11.65 -5.37
CA ILE A 37 -4.49 -12.85 -4.83
C ILE A 37 -5.05 -12.57 -3.43
N TRP A 38 -4.27 -11.91 -2.57
CA TRP A 38 -4.71 -11.53 -1.23
C TRP A 38 -5.90 -10.58 -1.29
N PHE A 39 -5.88 -9.58 -2.18
CA PHE A 39 -7.00 -8.67 -2.38
C PHE A 39 -8.29 -9.43 -2.72
N TYR A 40 -8.24 -10.32 -3.71
CA TYR A 40 -9.40 -11.10 -4.12
C TYR A 40 -9.87 -12.06 -3.01
N THR A 41 -8.93 -12.76 -2.37
CA THR A 41 -9.25 -13.72 -1.31
C THR A 41 -9.90 -13.03 -0.12
N TYR A 42 -9.39 -11.87 0.28
CA TYR A 42 -9.89 -11.14 1.45
C TYR A 42 -11.14 -10.31 1.12
N PHE A 43 -11.04 -9.33 0.22
CA PHE A 43 -12.13 -8.39 -0.05
C PHE A 43 -13.29 -8.98 -0.82
N HIS A 44 -13.01 -9.87 -1.78
CA HIS A 44 -14.07 -10.52 -2.54
C HIS A 44 -14.58 -11.76 -1.81
N SER A 45 -13.72 -12.75 -1.55
CA SER A 45 -14.20 -14.05 -1.07
C SER A 45 -14.56 -14.04 0.42
N PHE A 46 -13.64 -13.63 1.29
CA PHE A 46 -13.83 -13.69 2.74
C PHE A 46 -14.91 -12.70 3.23
N LEU A 47 -14.87 -11.43 2.83
CA LEU A 47 -15.87 -10.46 3.28
C LEU A 47 -17.29 -10.78 2.78
N ASN A 48 -17.44 -11.30 1.55
CA ASN A 48 -18.77 -11.76 1.09
C ASN A 48 -19.22 -12.99 1.86
N LEU A 49 -18.35 -13.95 2.15
CA LEU A 49 -18.69 -15.10 2.99
C LEU A 49 -19.19 -14.66 4.37
N ILE A 50 -18.48 -13.75 5.03
CA ILE A 50 -18.91 -13.18 6.31
C ILE A 50 -20.23 -12.42 6.14
N GLY A 51 -20.40 -11.69 5.04
CA GLY A 51 -21.64 -10.99 4.71
C GLY A 51 -22.83 -11.94 4.54
N GLU A 52 -22.65 -13.12 3.95
CA GLU A 52 -23.69 -14.15 3.87
C GLU A 52 -24.05 -14.71 5.25
N ILE A 53 -23.03 -15.12 6.02
CA ILE A 53 -23.20 -15.70 7.37
C ILE A 53 -23.94 -14.72 8.30
N LEU A 54 -23.60 -13.44 8.22
CA LEU A 54 -24.21 -12.40 9.05
C LEU A 54 -25.49 -11.80 8.45
N CYS A 55 -25.93 -12.29 7.28
CA CYS A 55 -27.04 -11.71 6.52
C CYS A 55 -26.87 -10.20 6.28
N PHE A 56 -25.65 -9.75 6.06
CA PHE A 56 -25.30 -8.37 5.79
C PHE A 56 -25.52 -8.05 4.30
N GLY A 57 -26.42 -7.11 4.04
CA GLY A 57 -26.84 -6.73 2.69
C GLY A 57 -25.91 -5.75 1.97
N ASP A 58 -25.15 -4.92 2.69
CA ASP A 58 -24.21 -3.98 2.08
C ASP A 58 -22.87 -4.66 1.76
N ARG A 59 -22.72 -5.11 0.52
CA ARG A 59 -21.54 -5.89 0.10
C ARG A 59 -20.57 -5.10 -0.77
N GLN A 60 -20.69 -3.77 -0.77
CA GLN A 60 -19.82 -2.92 -1.57
C GLN A 60 -18.48 -2.67 -0.87
N PHE A 61 -17.65 -3.71 -0.78
CA PHE A 61 -16.34 -3.62 -0.11
C PHE A 61 -15.27 -2.92 -0.95
N TYR A 62 -15.42 -2.92 -2.28
CA TYR A 62 -14.54 -2.26 -3.23
C TYR A 62 -15.28 -1.86 -4.51
N LYS A 63 -14.66 -1.01 -5.34
CA LYS A 63 -15.12 -0.58 -6.67
C LYS A 63 -14.07 -0.94 -7.73
N ASP A 64 -14.24 -0.54 -8.97
CA ASP A 64 -13.38 -0.80 -10.13
C ASP A 64 -12.04 -0.05 -10.09
N TRP A 65 -11.30 -0.20 -8.98
CA TRP A 65 -10.01 0.46 -8.75
C TRP A 65 -8.94 0.08 -9.77
N TRP A 66 -9.09 -1.04 -10.49
CA TRP A 66 -8.17 -1.47 -11.55
C TRP A 66 -8.24 -0.57 -12.79
N ASN A 67 -9.37 0.11 -13.00
CA ASN A 67 -9.57 1.10 -14.07
C ASN A 67 -9.23 2.53 -13.62
N ALA A 68 -8.60 2.69 -12.46
CA ALA A 68 -8.28 4.01 -11.93
C ALA A 68 -7.38 4.81 -12.87
N GLU A 69 -7.84 5.97 -13.33
CA GLU A 69 -7.03 6.94 -14.09
C GLU A 69 -6.30 7.93 -13.17
N SER A 70 -6.47 7.80 -11.85
CA SER A 70 -5.70 8.57 -10.88
C SER A 70 -5.50 7.77 -9.61
N LEU A 71 -4.38 8.01 -8.94
CA LEU A 71 -4.14 7.43 -7.62
C LEU A 71 -5.21 7.85 -6.61
N GLN A 72 -5.75 9.06 -6.71
CA GLN A 72 -6.85 9.48 -5.85
C GLN A 72 -8.10 8.61 -6.05
N TYR A 73 -8.40 8.22 -7.29
CA TYR A 73 -9.49 7.29 -7.55
C TYR A 73 -9.18 5.91 -6.96
N PHE A 74 -7.96 5.40 -7.18
CA PHE A 74 -7.54 4.12 -6.60
C PHE A 74 -7.71 4.08 -5.07
N TRP A 75 -7.16 5.06 -4.34
CA TRP A 75 -7.16 5.10 -2.88
C TRP A 75 -8.56 5.17 -2.25
N LYS A 76 -9.55 5.70 -2.98
CA LYS A 76 -10.94 5.79 -2.52
C LYS A 76 -11.75 4.51 -2.78
N ASN A 77 -11.33 3.71 -3.75
CA ASN A 77 -12.16 2.65 -4.33
C ASN A 77 -11.65 1.23 -4.04
N TRP A 78 -10.38 1.04 -3.64
CA TRP A 78 -9.86 -0.30 -3.36
C TRP A 78 -10.40 -0.90 -2.05
N ASN A 79 -10.58 -0.07 -1.00
CA ASN A 79 -11.05 -0.49 0.32
C ASN A 79 -12.09 0.52 0.82
N ILE A 80 -13.34 0.29 0.45
CA ILE A 80 -14.45 1.20 0.74
C ILE A 80 -14.73 1.30 2.24
N PRO A 81 -14.72 0.21 3.05
CA PRO A 81 -14.93 0.32 4.48
C PRO A 81 -13.96 1.29 5.17
N VAL A 82 -12.66 1.17 4.88
CA VAL A 82 -11.64 2.08 5.44
C VAL A 82 -11.81 3.48 4.88
N HIS A 83 -12.08 3.62 3.58
CA HIS A 83 -12.32 4.93 2.98
C HIS A 83 -13.49 5.67 3.64
N HIS A 84 -14.64 5.01 3.79
CA HIS A 84 -15.82 5.57 4.45
C HIS A 84 -15.55 5.93 5.91
N TRP A 85 -14.82 5.09 6.64
CA TRP A 85 -14.42 5.38 8.02
C TRP A 85 -13.55 6.65 8.08
N CYS A 86 -12.52 6.75 7.23
CA CYS A 86 -11.66 7.93 7.13
C CYS A 86 -12.46 9.18 6.76
N VAL A 87 -13.38 9.09 5.80
CA VAL A 87 -14.21 10.23 5.39
C VAL A 87 -15.08 10.72 6.54
N ARG A 88 -15.77 9.80 7.21
CA ARG A 88 -16.74 10.11 8.25
C ARG A 88 -16.09 10.61 9.55
N HIS A 89 -14.99 9.99 9.96
CA HIS A 89 -14.43 10.21 11.30
C HIS A 89 -13.21 11.12 11.32
N LEU A 90 -12.55 11.34 10.17
CA LEU A 90 -11.36 12.19 10.09
C LEU A 90 -11.58 13.34 9.12
N TYR A 91 -11.87 13.04 7.86
CA TYR A 91 -11.84 14.02 6.79
C TYR A 91 -12.92 15.10 6.96
N VAL A 92 -14.19 14.70 7.04
CA VAL A 92 -15.32 15.64 7.18
C VAL A 92 -15.26 16.43 8.51
N PRO A 93 -14.98 15.81 9.67
CA PRO A 93 -14.83 16.56 10.92
C PRO A 93 -13.71 17.61 10.88
N LEU A 94 -12.55 17.31 10.31
CA LEU A 94 -11.45 18.27 10.20
C LEU A 94 -11.79 19.40 9.22
N LEU A 95 -12.45 19.11 8.10
CA LEU A 95 -12.93 20.17 7.21
C LEU A 95 -13.94 21.09 7.90
N LYS A 96 -14.87 20.53 8.68
CA LYS A 96 -15.84 21.32 9.47
C LYS A 96 -15.19 22.21 10.53
N ARG A 97 -13.99 21.86 11.00
CA ARG A 97 -13.17 22.68 11.91
C ARG A 97 -12.38 23.79 11.21
N GLY A 98 -12.50 23.93 9.89
CA GLY A 98 -11.85 25.00 9.12
C GLY A 98 -10.47 24.65 8.56
N TYR A 99 -10.01 23.40 8.67
CA TYR A 99 -8.73 23.00 8.05
C TYR A 99 -8.85 22.94 6.52
N SER A 100 -7.75 23.28 5.82
CA SER A 100 -7.69 23.20 4.36
C SER A 100 -7.78 21.75 3.85
N LYS A 101 -8.31 21.54 2.63
CA LYS A 101 -8.39 20.20 2.00
C LYS A 101 -7.03 19.51 1.93
N MET A 102 -5.96 20.28 1.65
CA MET A 102 -4.60 19.74 1.57
C MET A 102 -4.11 19.26 2.94
N THR A 103 -4.30 20.07 3.98
CA THR A 103 -3.93 19.72 5.36
C THR A 103 -4.67 18.46 5.82
N VAL A 104 -5.99 18.39 5.58
CA VAL A 104 -6.79 17.23 5.97
C VAL A 104 -6.35 15.97 5.21
N THR A 105 -6.07 16.09 3.91
CA THR A 105 -5.56 14.97 3.11
C THR A 105 -4.22 14.49 3.66
N ALA A 106 -3.29 15.40 3.96
CA ALA A 106 -1.99 15.05 4.56
C ALA A 106 -2.15 14.33 5.91
N ILE A 107 -3.08 14.79 6.77
CA ILE A 107 -3.37 14.12 8.05
C ILE A 107 -3.91 12.69 7.83
N VAL A 108 -4.83 12.49 6.89
CA VAL A 108 -5.36 11.15 6.58
C VAL A 108 -4.25 10.23 6.06
N PHE A 109 -3.39 10.72 5.17
CA PHE A 109 -2.24 9.94 4.68
C PHE A 109 -1.22 9.65 5.78
N LEU A 110 -0.93 10.61 6.67
CA LEU A 110 -0.03 10.42 7.80
C LEU A 110 -0.58 9.37 8.77
N MET A 111 -1.86 9.45 9.10
CA MET A 111 -2.50 8.43 9.94
C MET A 111 -2.42 7.06 9.28
N SER A 112 -2.71 6.98 7.98
CA SER A 112 -2.57 5.74 7.22
C SER A 112 -1.14 5.19 7.28
N ALA A 113 -0.12 6.05 7.13
CA ALA A 113 1.29 5.66 7.25
C ALA A 113 1.64 5.06 8.62
N ILE A 114 1.11 5.65 9.70
CA ILE A 114 1.28 5.13 11.07
C ILE A 114 0.65 3.73 11.20
N PHE A 115 -0.56 3.52 10.68
CA PHE A 115 -1.20 2.20 10.73
C PHE A 115 -0.45 1.15 9.90
N HIS A 116 0.07 1.51 8.73
CA HIS A 116 0.87 0.59 7.90
C HIS A 116 2.15 0.18 8.62
N GLU A 117 2.88 1.14 9.21
CA GLU A 117 4.07 0.84 10.01
C GLU A 117 3.72 -0.01 11.23
N TYR A 118 2.65 0.33 11.96
CA TYR A 118 2.22 -0.44 13.13
C TYR A 118 1.89 -1.91 12.78
N LEU A 119 1.08 -2.13 11.74
CA LEU A 119 0.64 -3.47 11.33
C LEU A 119 1.78 -4.34 10.78
N VAL A 120 2.84 -3.73 10.24
CA VAL A 120 4.00 -4.47 9.72
C VAL A 120 5.07 -4.64 10.78
N SER A 121 5.44 -3.58 11.48
CA SER A 121 6.60 -3.54 12.38
C SER A 121 6.35 -4.23 13.71
N VAL A 122 5.12 -4.21 14.25
CA VAL A 122 4.80 -4.86 15.53
C VAL A 122 4.85 -6.39 15.43
N PRO A 123 4.18 -7.06 14.46
CA PRO A 123 4.26 -8.51 14.33
C PRO A 123 5.67 -9.01 14.02
N LEU A 124 6.42 -8.27 13.19
CA LEU A 124 7.80 -8.59 12.85
C LEU A 124 8.80 -8.21 13.96
N ARG A 125 8.37 -7.44 14.97
CA ARG A 125 9.21 -6.87 16.04
C ARG A 125 10.42 -6.09 15.50
N MET A 126 10.24 -5.41 14.36
CA MET A 126 11.30 -4.68 13.66
C MET A 126 10.80 -3.31 13.22
N PHE A 127 11.38 -2.25 13.78
CA PHE A 127 11.06 -0.87 13.41
C PHE A 127 12.08 -0.36 12.38
N ARG A 128 11.71 -0.45 11.09
CA ARG A 128 12.59 -0.07 9.97
C ARG A 128 12.06 1.13 9.16
N PHE A 129 10.84 1.60 9.44
CA PHE A 129 10.20 2.78 8.81
C PHE A 129 10.04 2.72 7.28
N TRP A 130 10.23 1.55 6.66
CA TRP A 130 10.04 1.39 5.21
C TRP A 130 8.57 1.58 4.82
N ALA A 131 7.63 0.98 5.57
CA ALA A 131 6.20 1.08 5.28
C ALA A 131 5.68 2.50 5.49
N PHE A 132 6.15 3.19 6.54
CA PHE A 132 5.88 4.61 6.76
C PHE A 132 6.36 5.48 5.60
N THR A 133 7.64 5.32 5.22
CA THR A 133 8.27 6.12 4.15
C THR A 133 7.59 5.88 2.81
N GLY A 134 7.23 4.63 2.51
CA GLY A 134 6.45 4.25 1.34
C GLY A 134 5.13 5.04 1.25
N MET A 135 4.37 5.13 2.34
CA MET A 135 3.09 5.84 2.35
C MET A 135 3.25 7.36 2.21
N VAL A 136 4.23 7.95 2.92
CA VAL A 136 4.47 9.40 2.85
C VAL A 136 4.96 9.82 1.47
N SER A 137 5.81 9.00 0.82
CA SER A 137 6.31 9.26 -0.54
C SER A 137 5.21 9.29 -1.62
N GLN A 138 4.03 8.71 -1.34
CA GLN A 138 2.87 8.80 -2.24
C GLN A 138 2.32 10.23 -2.31
N ILE A 139 2.48 11.06 -1.27
CA ILE A 139 1.94 12.43 -1.24
C ILE A 139 2.60 13.31 -2.33
N PRO A 140 3.93 13.43 -2.43
CA PRO A 140 4.59 14.09 -3.55
C PRO A 140 4.18 13.53 -4.92
N PHE A 141 4.07 12.20 -5.01
CA PHE A 141 3.75 11.50 -6.25
C PHE A 141 2.35 11.84 -6.78
N LEU A 142 1.38 12.07 -5.89
CA LEU A 142 0.05 12.58 -6.27
C LEU A 142 0.14 13.93 -7.00
N PHE A 143 0.97 14.86 -6.51
CA PHE A 143 1.11 16.18 -7.14
C PHE A 143 1.68 16.09 -8.56
N VAL A 144 2.62 15.17 -8.80
CA VAL A 144 3.20 14.95 -10.12
C VAL A 144 2.14 14.44 -11.11
N ILE A 145 1.30 13.48 -10.72
CA ILE A 145 0.23 12.97 -11.62
C ILE A 145 -0.80 14.07 -11.93
N HIS A 146 -1.15 14.88 -10.94
CA HIS A 146 -2.15 15.95 -11.11
C HIS A 146 -1.69 17.14 -11.95
N SER A 147 -0.41 17.22 -12.29
CA SER A 147 0.13 18.28 -13.16
C SER A 147 -0.32 18.16 -14.62
N GLY A 148 -1.11 17.14 -14.98
CA GLY A 148 -1.81 17.03 -16.26
C GLY A 148 -1.00 16.38 -17.38
N PHE A 149 0.23 15.91 -17.10
CA PHE A 149 1.12 15.31 -18.10
C PHE A 149 0.67 13.92 -18.58
N VAL A 150 -0.23 13.24 -17.87
CA VAL A 150 -0.65 11.87 -18.19
C VAL A 150 -2.17 11.75 -18.02
N GLN A 151 -2.88 11.31 -19.06
CA GLN A 151 -4.35 11.20 -19.06
C GLN A 151 -4.82 9.85 -19.63
N GLY A 152 -6.05 9.45 -19.27
CA GLY A 152 -6.71 8.25 -19.77
C GLY A 152 -5.92 6.97 -19.46
N HIS A 153 -5.78 6.10 -20.47
CA HIS A 153 -5.08 4.82 -20.35
C HIS A 153 -3.64 4.93 -19.83
N TYR A 154 -2.91 5.99 -20.18
CA TYR A 154 -1.55 6.18 -19.67
C TYR A 154 -1.52 6.47 -18.18
N ALA A 155 -2.54 7.17 -17.66
CA ALA A 155 -2.63 7.45 -16.24
C ALA A 155 -2.98 6.18 -15.47
N ASN A 156 -3.79 5.31 -16.06
CA ASN A 156 -4.03 3.96 -15.53
C ASN A 156 -2.75 3.11 -15.49
N MET A 157 -1.94 3.12 -16.55
CA MET A 157 -0.62 2.44 -16.53
C MET A 157 0.24 2.94 -15.37
N PHE A 158 0.25 4.25 -15.12
CA PHE A 158 1.02 4.85 -14.03
C PHE A 158 0.51 4.40 -12.64
N VAL A 159 -0.81 4.29 -12.48
CA VAL A 159 -1.40 3.70 -11.26
C VAL A 159 -0.90 2.27 -11.10
N TRP A 160 -0.97 1.43 -12.14
CA TRP A 160 -0.45 0.06 -12.07
C TRP A 160 1.03 -0.02 -11.72
N PHE A 161 1.87 0.83 -12.33
CA PHE A 161 3.28 0.92 -11.96
C PHE A 161 3.45 1.24 -10.47
N SER A 162 2.71 2.23 -9.95
CA SER A 162 2.77 2.59 -8.52
C SER A 162 2.33 1.44 -7.59
N LEU A 163 1.43 0.55 -8.03
CA LEU A 163 1.02 -0.64 -7.26
C LEU A 163 2.08 -1.75 -7.28
N ILE A 164 2.96 -1.77 -8.29
CA ILE A 164 4.04 -2.76 -8.40
C ILE A 164 5.26 -2.29 -7.59
N ILE A 165 5.67 -1.03 -7.75
CA ILE A 165 6.92 -0.50 -7.17
C ILE A 165 6.72 0.35 -5.91
N GLY A 166 5.48 0.72 -5.58
CA GLY A 166 5.19 1.61 -4.46
C GLY A 166 5.03 0.86 -3.14
N GLN A 167 3.93 1.13 -2.44
CA GLN A 167 3.73 0.68 -1.06
C GLN A 167 3.91 -0.83 -0.83
N PRO A 168 3.39 -1.73 -1.69
CA PRO A 168 3.57 -3.16 -1.52
C PRO A 168 5.04 -3.60 -1.48
N LEU A 169 5.92 -2.91 -2.20
CA LEU A 169 7.35 -3.21 -2.26
C LEU A 169 8.06 -2.78 -0.97
N CYS A 170 7.65 -1.67 -0.36
CA CYS A 170 8.15 -1.23 0.95
C CYS A 170 7.79 -2.22 2.07
N ILE A 171 6.59 -2.81 2.02
CA ILE A 171 6.19 -3.86 2.98
C ILE A 171 7.04 -5.12 2.77
N LEU A 172 7.29 -5.49 1.51
CA LEU A 172 8.19 -6.59 1.21
C LEU A 172 9.61 -6.32 1.72
N ALA A 173 10.10 -5.09 1.65
CA ALA A 173 11.42 -4.74 2.19
C ALA A 173 11.52 -5.01 3.70
N CYS A 174 10.48 -4.67 4.48
CA CYS A 174 10.42 -5.04 5.90
C CYS A 174 10.48 -6.55 6.11
N TYR A 175 9.69 -7.32 5.35
CA TYR A 175 9.66 -8.77 5.46
C TYR A 175 10.98 -9.42 5.03
N HIS A 176 11.61 -8.90 3.98
CA HIS A 176 12.91 -9.35 3.51
C HIS A 176 13.98 -9.19 4.60
N ASP A 177 14.05 -8.01 5.22
CA ASP A 177 15.00 -7.75 6.30
C ASP A 177 14.75 -8.68 7.51
N TYR A 178 13.49 -8.90 7.86
CA TYR A 178 13.12 -9.88 8.89
C TYR A 178 13.60 -11.30 8.55
N TYR A 179 13.34 -11.75 7.32
CA TYR A 179 13.73 -13.09 6.90
C TYR A 179 15.24 -13.28 6.90
N VAL A 180 16.00 -12.30 6.39
CA VAL A 180 17.46 -12.37 6.35
C VAL A 180 18.05 -12.40 7.75
N VAL A 181 17.59 -11.53 8.65
CA VAL A 181 18.09 -11.45 10.03
C VAL A 181 17.82 -12.73 10.82
N ASN A 182 16.63 -13.33 10.68
CA ASN A 182 16.23 -14.47 11.52
C ASN A 182 16.58 -15.84 10.93
N HIS A 183 16.66 -15.96 9.59
CA HIS A 183 16.76 -17.25 8.91
C HIS A 183 17.94 -17.38 7.94
N ALA A 184 18.64 -16.31 7.58
CA ALA A 184 19.79 -16.38 6.66
C ALA A 184 21.14 -16.15 7.33
N LEU A 185 21.17 -15.52 8.52
CA LEU A 185 22.37 -15.27 9.31
C LEU A 185 22.56 -16.26 10.48
N ASN A 186 21.61 -17.17 10.69
CA ASN A 186 21.70 -18.32 11.61
C ASN A 186 21.80 -19.61 10.80
#